data_AF-A0A970JA98-F1
#
_entry.id   AF-A0A970JA98-F1
#
_cell.length_a   1.000
_cell.length_b   1.000
_cell.length_c   1.000
_cell.angle_alpha   90.00
_cell.angle_beta   90.00
_cell.angle_gamma   90.00
#
_symmetry.space_group_name_H-M   'P 1'
#
loop_
_entity.id
_entity.type
_entity.pdbx_description
1 polymer ?
#
loop_
_entity_poly.entity_id
_entity_poly.type
_entity_poly.pdbx_seq_one_letter_code
_entity_poly.pdbx_strand_id
1 'polypeptide(L)'
;MLLTLAKFELKNLLRDKMTSVMIAYPLVLGGIGKYLIASNLVEGQALSIIAMVLTIMAGVAYGAMSGFSLLDDRDDQVFASIQISPVSLNFYIWFKVVFAYCLAVLSGFFIIFLLAVFDLAYAQMLLVAAASALQTPIVAFFINAFANNKVEGFAAMKAAGFITMLPPVAAFFFLDWKEWLFAFSPG
;
A
#
# COMPACT_ATOMS: atom_id res chain seq x y z
N MET A 1 16.35 25.10 -0.26
CA MET A 1 15.19 25.11 0.66
C MET A 1 14.34 23.86 0.53
N LEU A 2 13.77 23.56 -0.66
CA LEU A 2 12.98 22.33 -0.90
C LEU A 2 13.73 21.02 -0.62
N LEU A 3 14.98 20.90 -1.09
CA LEU A 3 15.82 19.72 -0.83
C LEU A 3 16.11 19.52 0.67
N THR A 4 16.31 20.60 1.42
CA THR A 4 16.56 20.55 2.86
C THR A 4 15.33 20.06 3.61
N LEU A 5 14.14 20.52 3.21
CA LEU A 5 12.87 20.09 3.78
C LEU A 5 12.56 18.63 3.41
N ALA A 6 12.75 18.23 2.15
CA ALA A 6 12.59 16.84 1.73
C ALA A 6 13.52 15.89 2.52
N LYS A 7 14.77 16.30 2.77
CA LYS A 7 15.71 15.53 3.58
C LYS A 7 15.29 15.47 5.06
N PHE A 8 14.78 16.56 5.60
CA PHE A 8 14.24 16.60 6.97
C PHE A 8 13.04 15.67 7.11
N GLU A 9 12.08 15.78 6.19
CA GLU A 9 10.85 14.99 6.21
C GLU A 9 11.14 13.51 6.00
N LEU A 10 12.05 13.17 5.07
CA LEU A 10 12.50 11.79 4.88
C LEU A 10 13.11 11.21 6.17
N LYS A 11 13.94 12.00 6.86
CA LYS A 11 14.54 11.57 8.13
C LYS A 11 13.48 11.43 9.23
N ASN A 12 12.45 12.27 9.22
CA ASN A 12 11.36 12.20 10.18
C ASN A 12 10.51 10.95 9.95
N LEU A 13 10.09 10.72 8.70
CA LEU A 13 9.34 9.54 8.29
C LEU A 13 10.08 8.24 8.60
N LEU A 14 11.39 8.16 8.31
CA LEU A 14 12.19 6.97 8.62
C LEU A 14 12.40 6.72 10.12
N ARG A 15 12.27 7.76 10.96
CA ARG A 15 12.40 7.64 12.42
C ARG A 15 11.07 7.37 13.12
N ASP A 16 9.96 7.47 12.39
CA ASP A 16 8.64 7.13 12.91
C ASP A 16 8.56 5.63 13.22
N LYS A 17 7.98 5.31 14.38
CA LYS A 17 7.68 3.95 14.83
C LYS A 17 6.79 3.22 13.82
N MET A 18 5.86 3.91 13.17
CA MET A 18 4.99 3.27 12.18
C MET A 18 5.78 2.82 10.95
N THR A 19 6.62 3.69 10.40
CA THR A 19 7.47 3.36 9.24
C THR A 19 8.43 2.22 9.53
N SER A 20 9.04 2.20 10.71
CA SER A 20 10.00 1.14 11.06
C SER A 20 9.34 -0.24 11.12
N VAL A 21 8.12 -0.34 11.66
CA VAL A 21 7.32 -1.57 11.62
C VAL A 21 6.94 -1.93 10.18
N MET A 22 6.56 -0.94 9.36
CA MET A 22 6.19 -1.14 7.96
C MET A 22 7.36 -1.57 7.06
N ILE A 23 8.61 -1.30 7.43
CA ILE A 23 9.79 -1.82 6.72
C ILE A 23 9.93 -3.33 6.95
N ALA A 24 9.60 -3.83 8.15
CA ALA A 24 9.64 -5.26 8.45
C ALA A 24 8.43 -6.04 7.90
N TYR A 25 7.31 -5.35 7.68
CA TYR A 25 6.05 -5.91 7.19
C TYR A 25 6.16 -6.87 5.97
N PRO A 26 6.87 -6.52 4.86
CA PRO A 26 7.01 -7.41 3.71
C PRO A 26 7.72 -8.71 4.03
N LEU A 27 8.73 -8.66 4.91
CA LEU A 27 9.51 -9.83 5.29
C LEU A 27 8.65 -10.78 6.14
N VAL A 28 7.84 -10.21 7.03
CA VAL A 28 6.90 -10.99 7.84
C VAL A 28 5.83 -11.63 6.95
N LEU A 29 5.16 -10.86 6.10
CA LEU A 29 4.11 -11.39 5.21
C LEU A 29 4.65 -12.37 4.16
N GLY A 30 5.75 -12.03 3.49
CA GLY A 30 6.39 -12.90 2.52
C GLY A 30 6.90 -14.19 3.16
N GLY A 31 7.45 -14.11 4.38
CA GLY A 31 7.86 -15.27 5.15
C GLY A 31 6.70 -16.18 5.54
N ILE A 32 5.58 -15.61 6.03
CA ILE A 32 4.35 -16.35 6.34
C ILE A 32 3.81 -17.02 5.06
N GLY A 33 3.73 -16.27 3.96
CA GLY A 33 3.29 -16.79 2.67
C GLY A 33 4.15 -17.96 2.19
N LYS A 34 5.48 -17.82 2.24
CA LYS A 34 6.41 -18.90 1.90
C LYS A 34 6.23 -20.13 2.81
N TYR A 35 6.03 -19.92 4.11
CA TYR A 35 5.79 -21.01 5.06
C TYR A 35 4.50 -21.79 4.76
N LEU A 36 3.41 -21.08 4.42
CA LEU A 36 2.13 -21.69 4.02
C LEU A 36 2.28 -22.52 2.74
N ILE A 37 3.07 -22.05 1.78
CA ILE A 37 3.34 -22.77 0.53
C ILE A 37 4.21 -24.00 0.81
N ALA A 38 5.29 -23.85 1.57
CA ALA A 38 6.23 -24.93 1.88
C ALA A 38 5.62 -26.06 2.72
N SER A 39 4.57 -25.78 3.48
CA SER A 39 3.84 -26.77 4.29
C SER A 39 2.81 -27.58 3.49
N ASN A 40 2.70 -27.38 2.16
CA ASN A 40 1.69 -27.99 1.29
C ASN A 40 0.25 -27.82 1.81
N LEU A 41 -0.01 -26.78 2.62
CA LEU A 41 -1.37 -26.46 3.08
C LEU A 41 -2.22 -25.87 1.94
N VAL A 42 -1.58 -25.47 0.84
CA VAL A 42 -2.18 -24.72 -0.25
C VAL A 42 -1.74 -25.37 -1.56
N GLU A 43 -2.70 -25.87 -2.33
CA GLU A 43 -2.44 -26.54 -3.61
C GLU A 43 -3.25 -25.90 -4.75
N GLY A 44 -2.74 -26.04 -5.98
CA GLY A 44 -3.42 -25.60 -7.19
C GLY A 44 -3.66 -24.09 -7.26
N GLN A 45 -4.89 -23.70 -7.62
CA GLN A 45 -5.28 -22.29 -7.83
C GLN A 45 -5.15 -21.41 -6.58
N ALA A 46 -5.16 -22.01 -5.38
CA ALA A 46 -5.04 -21.27 -4.13
C ALA A 46 -3.66 -20.62 -3.96
N LEU A 47 -2.60 -21.17 -4.58
CA LEU A 47 -1.26 -20.56 -4.57
C LEU A 47 -1.26 -19.19 -5.25
N SER A 48 -1.88 -19.11 -6.43
CA SER A 48 -1.99 -17.87 -7.21
C SER A 48 -2.81 -16.82 -6.47
N ILE A 49 -3.89 -17.23 -5.81
CA ILE A 49 -4.74 -16.34 -5.00
C ILE A 49 -3.96 -15.78 -3.80
N ILE A 50 -3.21 -16.62 -3.08
CA ILE A 50 -2.41 -16.13 -1.94
C ILE A 50 -1.35 -15.14 -2.40
N ALA A 51 -0.64 -15.43 -3.49
CA ALA A 51 0.38 -14.51 -4.00
C ALA A 51 -0.22 -13.17 -4.43
N MET A 52 -1.36 -13.20 -5.10
CA MET A 52 -2.12 -11.99 -5.47
C MET A 52 -2.56 -11.20 -4.23
N VAL A 53 -3.23 -11.86 -3.28
CA VAL A 53 -3.73 -11.22 -2.06
C VAL A 53 -2.62 -10.59 -1.24
N LEU A 54 -1.50 -11.29 -1.01
CA LEU A 54 -0.38 -10.74 -0.26
C LEU A 54 0.27 -9.54 -0.96
N THR A 55 0.32 -9.55 -2.29
CA THR A 55 0.82 -8.42 -3.07
C THR A 55 -0.11 -7.22 -2.99
N ILE A 56 -1.42 -7.42 -3.10
CA ILE A 56 -2.43 -6.35 -2.94
C ILE A 56 -2.40 -5.79 -1.51
N MET A 57 -2.25 -6.65 -0.49
CA MET A 57 -2.16 -6.21 0.90
C MET A 57 -1.01 -5.23 1.15
N ALA A 58 0.11 -5.36 0.43
CA ALA A 58 1.20 -4.40 0.54
C ALA A 58 0.73 -2.98 0.21
N GLY A 59 0.14 -2.78 -0.98
CA GLY A 59 -0.28 -1.43 -1.39
C GLY A 59 -1.39 -0.85 -0.50
N VAL A 60 -2.32 -1.67 0.01
CA VAL A 60 -3.32 -1.24 1.00
C VAL A 60 -2.67 -0.83 2.31
N ALA A 61 -1.69 -1.59 2.80
CA ALA A 61 -1.01 -1.31 4.07
C ALA A 61 -0.23 0.02 4.03
N TYR A 62 0.55 0.27 2.97
CA TYR A 62 1.26 1.55 2.84
C TYR A 62 0.33 2.71 2.46
N GLY A 63 -0.78 2.43 1.78
CA GLY A 63 -1.86 3.39 1.57
C GLY A 63 -2.50 3.82 2.88
N ALA A 64 -2.77 2.86 3.77
CA ALA A 64 -3.24 3.14 5.12
C ALA A 64 -2.20 3.91 5.94
N MET A 65 -0.93 3.50 5.89
CA MET A 65 0.17 4.17 6.58
C MET A 65 0.23 5.67 6.21
N SER A 66 0.25 5.99 4.92
CA SER A 66 0.25 7.39 4.48
C SER A 66 -1.09 8.09 4.75
N GLY A 67 -2.21 7.40 4.61
CA GLY A 67 -3.54 7.90 4.94
C GLY A 67 -3.67 8.35 6.39
N PHE A 68 -3.26 7.50 7.34
CA PHE A 68 -3.24 7.84 8.76
C PHE A 68 -2.20 8.91 9.08
N SER A 69 -1.02 8.89 8.47
CA SER A 69 -0.03 9.96 8.70
C SER A 69 -0.58 11.34 8.30
N LEU A 70 -1.29 11.43 7.17
CA LEU A 70 -1.93 12.68 6.74
C LEU A 70 -3.13 13.06 7.61
N LEU A 71 -3.86 12.08 8.12
CA LEU A 71 -4.98 12.30 9.04
C LEU A 71 -4.48 12.85 10.38
N ASP A 72 -3.39 12.31 10.90
CA ASP A 72 -2.71 12.80 12.10
C ASP A 72 -2.22 14.23 11.90
N ASP A 73 -1.61 14.55 10.76
CA ASP A 73 -1.19 15.92 10.44
C ASP A 73 -2.37 16.91 10.40
N ARG A 74 -3.55 16.46 9.94
CA ARG A 74 -4.77 17.28 9.94
C ARG A 74 -5.29 17.50 11.35
N ASP A 75 -5.36 16.44 12.14
CA ASP A 75 -5.81 16.49 13.53
C ASP A 75 -4.90 17.42 14.36
N ASP A 76 -3.58 17.36 14.14
CA ASP A 76 -2.57 18.17 14.82
C ASP A 76 -2.40 19.60 14.23
N GLN A 77 -3.26 20.02 13.29
CA GLN A 77 -3.21 21.34 12.63
C GLN A 77 -1.87 21.64 11.93
N VAL A 78 -1.12 20.60 11.54
CA VAL A 78 0.15 20.74 10.80
C VAL A 78 -0.10 21.42 9.45
N PHE A 79 -1.25 21.14 8.81
CA PHE A 79 -1.60 21.76 7.53
C PHE A 79 -1.73 23.29 7.63
N ALA A 80 -2.31 23.79 8.72
CA ALA A 80 -2.41 25.23 8.98
C ALA A 80 -1.02 25.86 9.20
N SER A 81 -0.13 25.14 9.89
CA SER A 81 1.26 25.57 10.10
C SER A 81 2.07 25.57 8.80
N ILE A 82 1.81 24.65 7.87
CA ILE A 82 2.47 24.61 6.56
C ILE A 82 2.00 25.78 5.68
N GLN A 83 0.73 26.17 5.76
CA GLN A 83 0.18 27.28 4.94
C GLN A 83 0.84 28.64 5.21
N ILE A 84 1.36 28.87 6.42
CA ILE A 84 2.12 30.08 6.77
C ILE A 84 3.63 29.94 6.49
N SER A 85 4.09 28.76 6.08
CA SER A 85 5.46 28.48 5.69
C SER A 85 5.68 28.76 4.19
N PRO A 86 6.93 28.90 3.71
CA PRO A 86 7.20 29.09 2.28
C PRO A 86 7.04 27.80 1.45
N VAL A 87 6.48 26.72 2.02
CA VAL A 87 6.29 25.42 1.34
C VAL A 87 4.82 25.20 1.02
N SER A 88 4.55 24.75 -0.20
CA SER A 88 3.17 24.41 -0.60
C SER A 88 2.67 23.15 0.12
N LEU A 89 1.44 23.19 0.62
CA LEU A 89 0.76 22.05 1.23
C LEU A 89 0.69 20.84 0.27
N ASN A 90 0.43 21.10 -1.02
CA ASN A 90 0.37 20.05 -2.04
C ASN A 90 1.68 19.26 -2.15
N PHE A 91 2.82 19.96 -2.13
CA PHE A 91 4.13 19.28 -2.18
C PHE A 91 4.33 18.39 -0.96
N TYR A 92 3.94 18.84 0.23
CA TYR A 92 4.04 18.06 1.46
C TYR A 92 3.21 16.77 1.41
N ILE A 93 1.95 16.89 0.99
CA ILE A 93 1.03 15.75 0.87
C ILE A 93 1.58 14.73 -0.14
N TRP A 94 1.94 15.19 -1.35
CA TRP A 94 2.48 14.31 -2.38
C TRP A 94 3.81 13.68 -1.98
N PHE A 95 4.66 14.39 -1.23
CA PHE A 95 5.91 13.83 -0.73
C PHE A 95 5.66 12.60 0.15
N LYS A 96 4.73 12.67 1.11
CA LYS A 96 4.38 11.53 1.98
C LYS A 96 3.76 10.37 1.19
N VAL A 97 2.87 10.67 0.26
CA VAL A 97 2.19 9.64 -0.56
C VAL A 97 3.17 8.95 -1.51
N VAL A 98 4.05 9.70 -2.18
CA VAL A 98 5.09 9.13 -3.05
C VAL A 98 6.10 8.31 -2.25
N PHE A 99 6.47 8.77 -1.05
CA PHE A 99 7.32 8.00 -0.16
C PHE A 99 6.69 6.65 0.21
N ALA A 100 5.41 6.64 0.59
CA ALA A 100 4.68 5.41 0.88
C ALA A 100 4.52 4.51 -0.35
N TYR A 101 4.30 5.09 -1.54
CA TYR A 101 4.26 4.34 -2.80
C TYR A 101 5.61 3.65 -3.08
N CYS A 102 6.74 4.35 -2.93
CA CYS A 102 8.06 3.75 -3.10
C CYS A 102 8.29 2.59 -2.13
N LEU A 103 7.86 2.73 -0.86
CA LEU A 103 7.92 1.63 0.11
C LEU A 103 7.00 0.46 -0.29
N ALA A 104 5.82 0.74 -0.82
CA ALA A 104 4.89 -0.28 -1.31
C ALA A 104 5.46 -1.07 -2.49
N VAL A 105 6.11 -0.40 -3.45
CA VAL A 105 6.78 -1.03 -4.59
C VAL A 105 7.87 -2.00 -4.09
N LEU A 106 8.74 -1.53 -3.19
CA LEU A 106 9.81 -2.36 -2.63
C LEU A 106 9.24 -3.55 -1.86
N SER A 107 8.21 -3.31 -1.05
CA SER A 107 7.53 -4.31 -0.25
C SER A 107 6.88 -5.39 -1.12
N GLY A 108 6.12 -4.99 -2.14
CA GLY A 108 5.51 -5.90 -3.12
C GLY A 108 6.57 -6.73 -3.86
N PHE A 109 7.68 -6.11 -4.25
CA PHE A 109 8.81 -6.83 -4.87
C PHE A 109 9.36 -7.90 -3.93
N PHE A 110 9.62 -7.57 -2.66
CA PHE A 110 10.13 -8.55 -1.69
C PHE A 110 9.13 -9.68 -1.41
N ILE A 111 7.83 -9.38 -1.35
CA ILE A 111 6.78 -10.39 -1.16
C ILE A 111 6.78 -11.37 -2.34
N ILE A 112 6.73 -10.88 -3.58
CA ILE A 112 6.75 -11.72 -4.79
C ILE A 112 8.03 -12.56 -4.83
N PHE A 113 9.18 -11.94 -4.55
CA PHE A 113 10.48 -12.61 -4.51
C PHE A 113 10.54 -13.73 -3.46
N LEU A 114 10.02 -13.50 -2.25
CA LEU A 114 10.05 -14.49 -1.17
C LEU A 114 9.10 -15.67 -1.43
N LEU A 115 7.94 -15.39 -2.01
CA LEU A 115 6.94 -16.41 -2.35
C LEU A 115 7.49 -17.39 -3.41
N ALA A 116 8.26 -16.89 -4.38
CA ALA A 116 8.87 -17.68 -5.45
C ALA A 116 7.88 -18.61 -6.19
N VAL A 117 6.61 -18.17 -6.30
CA VAL A 117 5.52 -18.92 -6.94
C VAL A 117 5.56 -18.81 -8.46
N PHE A 118 5.98 -17.65 -8.98
CA PHE A 118 5.99 -17.36 -10.40
C PHE A 118 7.43 -17.31 -10.93
N ASP A 119 7.66 -17.90 -12.11
CA ASP A 119 8.92 -17.81 -12.84
C ASP A 119 9.00 -16.47 -13.60
N LEU A 120 9.18 -15.39 -12.85
CA LEU A 120 9.27 -14.02 -13.37
C LEU A 120 10.70 -13.52 -13.31
N ALA A 121 11.11 -12.75 -14.31
CA ALA A 121 12.36 -11.99 -14.23
C ALA A 121 12.24 -10.89 -13.16
N TYR A 122 13.36 -10.51 -12.52
CA TYR A 122 13.38 -9.46 -11.50
C TYR A 122 12.74 -8.14 -11.98
N ALA A 123 12.93 -7.79 -13.25
CA ALA A 123 12.31 -6.61 -13.85
C ALA A 123 10.78 -6.72 -13.93
N GLN A 124 10.24 -7.90 -14.26
CA GLN A 124 8.80 -8.15 -14.29
C GLN A 124 8.20 -8.11 -12.89
N MET A 125 8.88 -8.68 -11.89
CA MET A 125 8.45 -8.60 -10.49
C MET A 125 8.34 -7.14 -10.03
N LEU A 126 9.31 -6.30 -10.40
CA LEU A 126 9.29 -4.87 -10.06
C LEU A 126 8.15 -4.13 -10.76
N LEU A 127 7.87 -4.43 -12.03
CA LEU A 127 6.77 -3.83 -12.77
C LEU A 127 5.40 -4.21 -12.19
N VAL A 128 5.22 -5.48 -11.83
CA VAL A 128 4.00 -5.97 -11.17
C VAL A 128 3.84 -5.28 -9.82
N ALA A 129 4.89 -5.24 -8.99
CA ALA A 129 4.86 -4.57 -7.70
C ALA A 129 4.55 -3.07 -7.84
N ALA A 130 5.11 -2.40 -8.85
CA ALA A 130 4.83 -0.99 -9.11
C ALA A 130 3.39 -0.74 -9.56
N ALA A 131 2.86 -1.59 -10.44
CA ALA A 131 1.46 -1.52 -10.86
C ALA A 131 0.50 -1.73 -9.67
N SER A 132 0.72 -2.78 -8.87
CA SER A 132 -0.10 -3.06 -7.68
C SER A 132 0.05 -1.99 -6.60
N ALA A 133 1.18 -1.29 -6.51
CA ALA A 133 1.39 -0.21 -5.56
C ALA A 133 0.60 1.07 -5.91
N LEU A 134 0.05 1.21 -7.13
CA LEU A 134 -0.75 2.38 -7.50
C LEU A 134 -2.03 2.53 -6.66
N GLN A 135 -2.47 1.48 -5.96
CA GLN A 135 -3.54 1.59 -4.97
C GLN A 135 -3.15 2.42 -3.74
N THR A 136 -1.86 2.57 -3.42
CA THR A 136 -1.38 3.33 -2.26
C THR A 136 -1.91 4.77 -2.22
N PRO A 137 -1.72 5.61 -3.26
CA PRO A 137 -2.31 6.95 -3.28
C PRO A 137 -3.84 6.93 -3.22
N ILE A 138 -4.49 5.96 -3.86
CA ILE A 138 -5.96 5.83 -3.87
C ILE A 138 -6.48 5.59 -2.45
N VAL A 139 -5.90 4.63 -1.73
CA VAL A 139 -6.27 4.31 -0.35
C VAL A 139 -5.95 5.46 0.61
N ALA A 140 -4.78 6.10 0.45
CA ALA A 140 -4.37 7.22 1.31
C ALA A 140 -5.33 8.41 1.21
N PHE A 141 -5.72 8.77 -0.02
CA PHE A 141 -6.69 9.83 -0.27
C PHE A 141 -8.11 9.42 0.07
N PHE A 142 -8.50 8.16 -0.12
CA PHE A 142 -9.80 7.66 0.31
C PHE A 142 -9.99 7.82 1.82
N ILE A 143 -9.00 7.42 2.62
CA ILE A 143 -9.03 7.61 4.07
C ILE A 143 -9.17 9.09 4.41
N ASN A 144 -8.38 9.97 3.78
CA ASN A 144 -8.42 11.40 4.07
C ASN A 144 -9.69 12.11 3.57
N ALA A 145 -10.34 11.60 2.53
CA ALA A 145 -11.56 12.19 1.98
C ALA A 145 -12.79 11.87 2.85
N PHE A 146 -12.82 10.68 3.46
CA PHE A 146 -13.98 10.17 4.19
C PHE A 146 -13.84 10.16 5.71
N ALA A 147 -12.65 10.40 6.26
CA ALA A 147 -12.42 10.43 7.70
C ALA A 147 -12.10 11.83 8.22
N ASN A 148 -12.73 12.20 9.34
CA ASN A 148 -12.42 13.41 10.10
C ASN A 148 -11.62 13.13 11.38
N ASN A 149 -11.49 11.86 11.76
CA ASN A 149 -10.74 11.43 12.95
C ASN A 149 -10.20 10.01 12.75
N LYS A 150 -9.28 9.59 13.62
CA LYS A 150 -8.65 8.26 13.59
C LYS A 150 -9.63 7.08 13.58
N VAL A 151 -10.76 7.18 14.28
CA VAL A 151 -11.75 6.09 14.36
C VAL A 151 -12.45 5.92 13.01
N GLU A 152 -12.90 7.03 12.40
CA GLU A 152 -13.43 7.05 11.04
C GLU A 152 -12.37 6.61 10.02
N GLY A 153 -11.10 6.98 10.23
CA GLY A 153 -9.99 6.57 9.39
C GLY A 153 -9.83 5.05 9.33
N PHE A 154 -10.05 4.36 10.45
CA PHE A 154 -10.01 2.90 10.49
C PHE A 154 -11.20 2.24 9.79
N ALA A 155 -12.39 2.85 9.88
CA ALA A 155 -13.54 2.40 9.11
C ALA A 155 -13.33 2.60 7.60
N ALA A 156 -12.83 3.77 7.19
CA ALA A 156 -12.51 4.09 5.80
C ALA A 156 -11.41 3.18 5.23
N MET A 157 -10.36 2.89 6.01
CA MET A 157 -9.31 1.93 5.64
C MET A 157 -9.88 0.54 5.37
N LYS A 158 -10.76 0.03 6.25
CA LYS A 158 -11.40 -1.27 6.06
C LYS A 158 -12.26 -1.30 4.80
N ALA A 159 -13.06 -0.25 4.59
CA ALA A 159 -13.88 -0.12 3.38
C ALA A 159 -13.00 -0.11 2.12
N ALA A 160 -11.91 0.69 2.12
CA ALA A 160 -10.95 0.72 1.03
C ALA A 160 -10.34 -0.67 0.77
N GLY A 161 -9.91 -1.37 1.82
CA GLY A 161 -9.37 -2.73 1.71
C GLY A 161 -10.36 -3.73 1.10
N PHE A 162 -11.65 -3.66 1.47
CA PHE A 162 -12.66 -4.49 0.82
C PHE A 162 -12.86 -4.15 -0.66
N ILE A 163 -12.86 -2.86 -0.99
CA ILE A 163 -13.00 -2.37 -2.37
C ILE A 163 -11.81 -2.78 -3.24
N THR A 164 -10.58 -2.76 -2.71
CA THR A 164 -9.38 -3.12 -3.47
C THR A 164 -9.13 -4.63 -3.52
N MET A 165 -9.53 -5.39 -2.50
CA MET A 165 -9.18 -6.81 -2.39
C MET A 165 -10.26 -7.76 -2.94
N LEU A 166 -11.55 -7.48 -2.72
CA LEU A 166 -12.61 -8.41 -3.16
C LEU A 166 -12.75 -8.52 -4.68
N PRO A 167 -12.74 -7.42 -5.46
CA PRO A 167 -12.98 -7.51 -6.90
C PRO A 167 -11.91 -8.31 -7.66
N PRO A 168 -10.59 -8.15 -7.43
CA PRO A 168 -9.58 -8.96 -8.10
C PRO A 168 -9.70 -10.46 -7.78
N VAL A 169 -10.02 -10.80 -6.53
CA VAL A 169 -10.26 -12.19 -6.13
C VAL A 169 -11.51 -12.76 -6.80
N ALA A 170 -12.59 -11.98 -6.90
CA ALA A 170 -13.79 -12.39 -7.62
C ALA A 170 -13.53 -12.56 -9.12
N ALA A 171 -12.81 -11.60 -9.73
CA ALA A 171 -12.44 -11.61 -11.15
C ALA A 171 -11.65 -12.87 -11.52
N PHE A 172 -10.77 -13.35 -10.64
CA PHE A 172 -9.98 -14.56 -10.86
C PHE A 172 -10.84 -15.82 -11.18
N PHE A 173 -12.10 -15.86 -10.73
CA PHE A 173 -13.01 -16.98 -11.00
C PHE A 173 -13.83 -16.84 -12.29
N PHE A 174 -13.80 -15.68 -12.95
CA PHE A 174 -14.55 -15.43 -14.18
C PHE A 174 -13.61 -15.18 -15.35
N LEU A 175 -13.79 -15.94 -16.43
CA LEU A 175 -13.08 -15.74 -17.72
C LEU A 175 -14.01 -15.15 -18.80
N ASP A 176 -15.25 -14.82 -18.42
CA ASP A 176 -16.28 -14.27 -19.30
C ASP A 176 -16.33 -12.73 -19.19
N TRP A 177 -17.24 -12.10 -19.95
CA TRP A 177 -17.50 -10.66 -19.88
C TRP A 177 -17.79 -10.12 -18.46
N LYS A 178 -18.17 -11.00 -17.52
CA LYS A 178 -18.40 -10.67 -16.10
C LYS A 178 -17.14 -10.20 -15.38
N GLU A 179 -15.95 -10.59 -15.84
CA GLU A 179 -14.66 -10.12 -15.31
C GLU A 179 -14.59 -8.59 -15.33
N TRP A 180 -15.10 -7.95 -16.39
CA TRP A 180 -15.10 -6.50 -16.56
C TRP A 180 -15.91 -5.74 -15.49
N LEU A 181 -16.84 -6.40 -14.80
CA LEU A 181 -17.57 -5.79 -13.68
C LEU A 181 -16.66 -5.49 -12.49
N PHE A 182 -15.51 -6.16 -12.40
CA PHE A 182 -14.56 -6.04 -11.29
C PHE A 182 -13.34 -5.17 -11.64
N ALA A 183 -13.19 -4.77 -12.90
CA ALA A 183 -12.05 -3.99 -13.41
C ALA A 183 -11.93 -2.56 -12.87
N PHE A 184 -12.94 -2.07 -12.13
CA PHE A 184 -12.88 -0.76 -11.48
C PHE A 184 -11.91 -0.73 -10.29
N SER A 185 -11.58 -1.90 -9.74
CA SER A 185 -10.73 -2.02 -8.57
C SER A 185 -9.26 -1.98 -8.95
N PRO A 186 -8.45 -1.09 -8.35
CA PRO A 186 -7.01 -1.06 -8.58
C PRO A 186 -6.35 -2.21 -7.82
N GLY A 187 -5.89 -3.24 -8.53
CA GLY A 187 -5.23 -4.41 -7.92
C GLY A 187 -4.97 -5.53 -8.90
#